data_AF-A0A974A9B4-F1
#
_entry.id   AF-A0A974A9B4-F1
#
_cell.length_a   1.000
_cell.length_b   1.000
_cell.length_c   1.000
_cell.angle_alpha   90.00
_cell.angle_beta   90.00
_cell.angle_gamma   90.00
#
_symmetry.space_group_name_H-M   'P 1'
#
loop_
_entity.id
_entity.type
_entity.pdbx_description
1 polymer ?
#
loop_
_entity_poly.entity_id
_entity_poly.type
_entity_poly.pdbx_seq_one_letter_code
_entity_poly.pdbx_strand_id
1 'polypeptide(L)'
;MSPEVECSTTPVQLELLISNNTACGDSNGSFSVRASGGEGPYTYTSNQLGNNGDGVFENVAAGNYTVLATDGLGCSAELNIAVQNEEGVNLQNLAVTDAGCGTSNGSIQVSATGGTEPYEFRINGGAAQTSNHFQNLGSGSYTVSITDQTGCETIENVEILSGISYQGSIRTIIETNCAISGCHNGNIFPDFRSLSNIQANAGRIRTRTGNQSMPPNSSLSQQEIDMIACWVTDGALDN
;
A
#
# COMPACT_ATOMS: atom_id res chain seq x y z
N MET A 1 -63.01 9.16 -27.15
CA MET A 1 -61.86 10.09 -27.16
C MET A 1 -61.16 9.87 -25.84
N SER A 2 -59.93 9.34 -25.86
CA SER A 2 -59.12 9.22 -24.65
C SER A 2 -58.72 10.64 -24.23
N PRO A 3 -58.84 11.04 -22.95
CA PRO A 3 -58.34 12.35 -22.54
C PRO A 3 -56.83 12.37 -22.78
N GLU A 4 -56.38 13.36 -23.55
CA GLU A 4 -54.97 13.65 -23.74
C GLU A 4 -54.43 14.20 -22.42
N VAL A 5 -53.30 13.67 -21.97
CA VAL A 5 -52.63 14.15 -20.76
C VAL A 5 -52.08 15.54 -21.06
N GLU A 6 -52.83 16.56 -20.70
CA GLU A 6 -52.45 17.96 -20.86
C GLU A 6 -51.56 18.36 -19.69
N CYS A 7 -50.29 18.66 -19.96
CA CYS A 7 -49.38 19.14 -18.92
C CYS A 7 -49.81 20.48 -18.35
N SER A 8 -49.59 20.66 -17.05
CA SER A 8 -49.81 21.93 -16.36
C SER A 8 -49.06 23.08 -17.04
N THR A 9 -49.59 24.30 -16.95
CA THR A 9 -49.00 25.50 -17.57
C THR A 9 -47.65 25.89 -16.95
N THR A 10 -47.35 25.39 -15.75
CA THR A 10 -46.01 25.47 -15.16
C THR A 10 -45.25 24.18 -15.47
N PRO A 11 -44.20 24.22 -16.33
CA PRO A 11 -43.45 23.02 -16.67
C PRO A 11 -42.75 22.45 -15.43
N VAL A 12 -42.67 21.12 -15.34
CA VAL A 12 -41.83 20.46 -14.34
C VAL A 12 -40.38 20.88 -14.57
N GLN A 13 -39.70 21.23 -13.50
CA GLN A 13 -38.26 21.50 -13.46
C GLN A 13 -37.61 20.55 -12.47
N LEU A 14 -36.35 20.20 -12.70
CA LEU A 14 -35.57 19.33 -11.85
C LEU A 14 -34.21 19.98 -11.59
N GLU A 15 -33.85 20.13 -10.32
CA GLU A 15 -32.56 20.68 -9.90
C GLU A 15 -31.79 19.67 -9.03
N LEU A 16 -30.47 19.73 -9.10
CA LEU A 16 -29.56 19.02 -8.20
C LEU A 16 -29.40 19.84 -6.91
N LEU A 17 -29.57 19.21 -5.76
CA LEU A 17 -29.35 19.85 -4.45
C LEU A 17 -27.98 19.53 -3.89
N ILE A 18 -27.64 18.24 -3.82
CA ILE A 18 -26.38 17.73 -3.26
C ILE A 18 -25.84 16.65 -4.19
N SER A 19 -24.52 16.60 -4.36
CA SER A 19 -23.81 15.50 -5.00
C SER A 19 -22.51 15.25 -4.26
N ASN A 20 -22.35 14.05 -3.73
CA ASN A 20 -21.14 13.54 -3.10
C ASN A 20 -20.57 12.44 -3.98
N ASN A 21 -19.29 12.59 -4.32
CA ASN A 21 -18.53 11.60 -5.06
C ASN A 21 -18.38 10.31 -4.25
N THR A 22 -18.01 9.24 -4.95
CA THR A 22 -17.50 8.04 -4.28
C THR A 22 -16.06 8.24 -3.87
N ALA A 23 -15.61 7.49 -2.87
CA ALA A 23 -14.21 7.40 -2.50
C ALA A 23 -13.70 5.96 -2.64
N CYS A 24 -12.42 5.81 -2.94
CA CYS A 24 -11.70 4.53 -2.88
C CYS A 24 -12.23 3.43 -3.83
N GLY A 25 -13.02 3.80 -4.85
CA GLY A 25 -13.68 2.85 -5.76
C GLY A 25 -14.95 2.20 -5.21
N ASP A 26 -15.40 2.60 -4.01
CA ASP A 26 -16.59 2.05 -3.37
C ASP A 26 -17.89 2.68 -3.93
N SER A 27 -19.03 2.07 -3.60
CA SER A 27 -20.35 2.64 -3.89
C SER A 27 -20.90 3.41 -2.69
N ASN A 28 -20.14 4.38 -2.20
CA ASN A 28 -20.47 5.19 -1.02
C ASN A 28 -20.89 6.63 -1.37
N GLY A 29 -21.05 6.94 -2.65
CA GLY A 29 -21.52 8.23 -3.13
C GLY A 29 -23.01 8.45 -2.86
N SER A 30 -23.46 9.68 -3.08
CA SER A 30 -24.87 10.02 -2.91
C SER A 30 -25.22 11.27 -3.72
N PHE A 31 -26.47 11.41 -4.15
CA PHE A 31 -26.97 12.68 -4.65
C PHE A 31 -28.45 12.87 -4.29
N SER A 32 -28.90 14.12 -4.28
CA SER A 32 -30.31 14.44 -4.12
C SER A 32 -30.78 15.49 -5.11
N VAL A 33 -32.01 15.34 -5.58
CA VAL A 33 -32.65 16.22 -6.54
C VAL A 33 -33.98 16.75 -6.02
N ARG A 34 -34.45 17.85 -6.58
CA ARG A 34 -35.76 18.40 -6.25
C ARG A 34 -36.52 18.82 -7.50
N ALA A 35 -37.76 18.35 -7.59
CA ALA A 35 -38.69 18.79 -8.62
C ALA A 35 -39.47 20.04 -8.18
N SER A 36 -39.82 20.89 -9.14
CA SER A 36 -40.72 22.04 -8.96
C SER A 36 -41.56 22.28 -10.21
N GLY A 37 -42.57 23.16 -10.16
CA GLY A 37 -43.54 23.35 -11.25
C GLY A 37 -44.67 22.33 -11.19
N GLY A 38 -45.23 21.93 -12.34
CA GLY A 38 -46.15 20.79 -12.48
C GLY A 38 -47.32 20.70 -11.49
N GLU A 39 -47.79 19.46 -11.29
CA GLU A 39 -48.74 19.10 -10.22
C GLU A 39 -48.17 17.95 -9.37
N GLY A 40 -47.76 18.24 -8.14
CA GLY A 40 -47.25 17.22 -7.22
C GLY A 40 -48.34 16.22 -6.77
N PRO A 41 -47.97 15.05 -6.21
CA PRO A 41 -46.61 14.62 -5.83
C PRO A 41 -45.75 14.18 -7.02
N TYR A 42 -44.44 14.13 -6.80
CA TYR A 42 -43.47 13.69 -7.82
C TYR A 42 -42.95 12.28 -7.54
N THR A 43 -42.68 11.53 -8.60
CA THR A 43 -41.87 10.29 -8.56
C THR A 43 -40.55 10.55 -9.26
N TYR A 44 -39.44 10.23 -8.61
CA TYR A 44 -38.11 10.32 -9.21
C TYR A 44 -37.68 8.94 -9.67
N THR A 45 -37.23 8.81 -10.92
CA THR A 45 -36.76 7.56 -11.50
C THR A 45 -35.35 7.74 -12.04
N SER A 46 -34.42 6.92 -11.59
CA SER A 46 -33.07 6.83 -12.12
C SER A 46 -32.96 5.70 -13.14
N ASN A 47 -32.16 5.91 -14.19
CA ASN A 47 -31.80 4.87 -15.16
C ASN A 47 -31.07 3.65 -14.54
N GLN A 48 -30.48 3.79 -13.35
CA GLN A 48 -29.66 2.74 -12.73
C GLN A 48 -30.03 2.42 -11.27
N LEU A 49 -30.69 3.34 -10.55
CA LEU A 49 -30.94 3.22 -9.11
C LEU A 49 -32.41 2.93 -8.74
N GLY A 50 -33.29 2.81 -9.74
CA GLY A 50 -34.72 2.62 -9.52
C GLY A 50 -35.45 3.94 -9.19
N ASN A 51 -36.60 3.85 -8.52
CA ASN A 51 -37.48 4.98 -8.24
C ASN A 51 -37.71 5.23 -6.75
N ASN A 52 -37.94 6.49 -6.38
CA ASN A 52 -38.30 6.92 -5.03
C ASN A 52 -39.23 8.15 -5.07
N GLY A 53 -39.69 8.59 -3.90
CA GLY A 53 -40.58 9.76 -3.74
C GLY A 53 -39.93 10.98 -3.09
N ASP A 54 -38.73 10.86 -2.55
CA ASP A 54 -38.01 11.93 -1.83
C ASP A 54 -36.87 12.56 -2.63
N GLY A 55 -36.49 11.95 -3.76
CA GLY A 55 -35.42 12.44 -4.63
C GLY A 55 -34.03 12.19 -4.06
N VAL A 56 -33.86 11.29 -3.09
CA VAL A 56 -32.57 10.99 -2.43
C VAL A 56 -32.05 9.63 -2.88
N PHE A 57 -30.80 9.59 -3.33
CA PHE A 57 -30.12 8.37 -3.77
C PHE A 57 -28.83 8.18 -2.98
N GLU A 58 -28.73 7.09 -2.24
CA GLU A 58 -27.58 6.73 -1.38
C GLU A 58 -26.91 5.45 -1.88
N ASN A 59 -25.68 5.20 -1.41
CA ASN A 59 -24.86 4.03 -1.80
C ASN A 59 -24.66 3.94 -3.32
N VAL A 60 -24.37 5.09 -3.92
CA VAL A 60 -24.26 5.27 -5.36
C VAL A 60 -22.82 5.01 -5.79
N ALA A 61 -22.64 4.20 -6.85
CA ALA A 61 -21.33 3.99 -7.48
C ALA A 61 -20.94 5.19 -8.35
N ALA A 62 -19.64 5.36 -8.64
CA ALA A 62 -19.21 6.35 -9.64
C ALA A 62 -19.84 6.03 -11.01
N GLY A 63 -20.37 7.05 -11.67
CA GLY A 63 -21.12 6.88 -12.91
C GLY A 63 -21.94 8.09 -13.32
N ASN A 64 -22.59 7.98 -14.48
CA ASN A 64 -23.51 8.98 -15.00
C ASN A 64 -24.95 8.49 -14.82
N TYR A 65 -25.73 9.25 -14.07
CA TYR A 65 -27.12 8.98 -13.75
C TYR A 65 -28.02 9.95 -14.49
N THR A 66 -29.06 9.41 -15.12
CA THR A 66 -30.14 10.19 -15.69
C THR A 66 -31.34 10.02 -14.78
N VAL A 67 -31.80 11.13 -14.20
CA VAL A 67 -32.94 11.16 -13.28
C VAL A 67 -34.10 11.88 -13.95
N LEU A 68 -35.24 11.21 -13.96
CA LEU A 68 -36.51 11.74 -14.41
C LEU A 68 -37.39 12.04 -13.19
N ALA A 69 -37.86 13.28 -13.06
CA ALA A 69 -38.94 13.61 -12.14
C ALA A 69 -40.25 13.64 -12.92
N THR A 70 -41.22 12.82 -12.52
CA THR A 70 -42.56 12.75 -13.11
C THR A 70 -43.57 13.27 -12.11
N ASP A 71 -44.39 14.25 -12.50
CA ASP A 71 -45.46 14.80 -11.67
C ASP A 71 -46.72 13.91 -11.67
N GLY A 72 -47.73 14.29 -10.88
CA GLY A 72 -48.98 13.53 -10.74
C GLY A 72 -49.84 13.47 -12.00
N LEU A 73 -49.58 14.32 -12.98
CA LEU A 73 -50.23 14.30 -14.30
C LEU A 73 -49.44 13.47 -15.32
N GLY A 74 -48.21 13.06 -15.01
CA GLY A 74 -47.35 12.28 -15.92
C GLY A 74 -46.39 13.11 -16.75
N CYS A 75 -46.27 14.41 -16.48
CA CYS A 75 -45.32 15.30 -17.11
C CYS A 75 -43.96 15.18 -16.43
N SER A 76 -42.87 15.30 -17.19
CA SER A 76 -41.55 14.97 -16.67
C SER A 76 -40.44 15.93 -17.06
N ALA A 77 -39.47 16.07 -16.16
CA ALA A 77 -38.20 16.75 -16.39
C ALA A 77 -37.03 15.82 -16.13
N GLU A 78 -35.98 15.94 -16.93
CA GLU A 78 -34.78 15.11 -16.85
C GLU A 78 -33.58 15.93 -16.36
N LEU A 79 -32.71 15.29 -15.57
CA LEU A 79 -31.42 15.82 -15.17
C LEU A 79 -30.34 14.74 -15.27
N ASN A 80 -29.19 15.11 -15.84
CA ASN A 80 -28.01 14.26 -15.90
C ASN A 80 -27.04 14.65 -14.78
N ILE A 81 -26.60 13.66 -14.00
CA ILE A 81 -25.77 13.82 -12.81
C ILE A 81 -24.56 12.89 -12.96
N ALA A 82 -23.36 13.43 -12.74
CA ALA A 82 -22.13 12.65 -12.77
C ALA A 82 -21.57 12.53 -11.35
N VAL A 83 -21.53 11.30 -10.83
CA VAL A 83 -20.85 10.96 -9.57
C VAL A 83 -19.45 10.50 -9.94
N GLN A 84 -18.42 11.22 -9.49
CA GLN A 84 -17.03 10.85 -9.75
C GLN A 84 -16.50 9.89 -8.69
N ASN A 85 -15.39 9.21 -9.00
CA ASN A 85 -14.60 8.50 -8.00
C ASN A 85 -13.40 9.36 -7.60
N GLU A 86 -13.32 9.70 -6.31
CA GLU A 86 -12.13 10.26 -5.70
C GLU A 86 -11.13 9.11 -5.49
N GLU A 87 -10.17 9.03 -6.40
CA GLU A 87 -9.11 8.03 -6.34
C GLU A 87 -8.31 8.19 -5.05
N GLY A 88 -8.04 7.07 -4.39
CA GLY A 88 -7.30 7.06 -3.14
C GLY A 88 -5.81 7.36 -3.30
N VAL A 89 -5.15 7.53 -2.16
CA VAL A 89 -3.69 7.63 -2.09
C VAL A 89 -2.99 6.37 -2.58
N ASN A 90 -1.94 6.55 -3.37
CA ASN A 90 -1.06 5.50 -3.86
C ASN A 90 0.35 5.65 -3.28
N LEU A 91 1.01 4.53 -3.03
CA LEU A 91 2.42 4.50 -2.68
C LEU A 91 3.27 4.75 -3.94
N GLN A 92 4.06 5.83 -3.94
CA GLN A 92 4.96 6.16 -5.05
C GLN A 92 6.33 5.52 -4.87
N ASN A 93 6.89 5.59 -3.65
CA ASN A 93 8.22 5.05 -3.36
C ASN A 93 8.39 4.73 -1.87
N LEU A 94 9.19 3.71 -1.58
CA LEU A 94 9.71 3.40 -0.26
C LEU A 94 11.24 3.45 -0.30
N ALA A 95 11.83 4.46 0.36
CA ALA A 95 13.27 4.50 0.57
C ALA A 95 13.59 3.83 1.91
N VAL A 96 14.30 2.71 1.85
CA VAL A 96 14.65 1.89 3.02
C VAL A 96 16.12 2.04 3.33
N THR A 97 16.45 2.20 4.61
CA THR A 97 17.81 2.10 5.13
C THR A 97 17.88 0.90 6.05
N ASP A 98 18.78 -0.03 5.73
CA ASP A 98 19.00 -1.25 6.52
C ASP A 98 19.52 -0.94 7.92
N ALA A 99 19.15 -1.78 8.88
CA ALA A 99 19.61 -1.68 10.26
C ALA A 99 20.94 -2.40 10.41
N GLY A 100 21.84 -1.91 11.26
CA GLY A 100 23.06 -2.64 11.62
C GLY A 100 22.75 -3.96 12.34
N CYS A 101 23.72 -4.88 12.35
CA CYS A 101 23.60 -6.14 13.08
C CYS A 101 23.24 -5.90 14.56
N GLY A 102 22.08 -6.42 14.99
CA GLY A 102 21.61 -6.29 16.38
C GLY A 102 21.25 -4.84 16.81
N THR A 103 21.24 -3.88 15.89
CA THR A 103 20.86 -2.49 16.18
C THR A 103 19.49 -2.17 15.59
N SER A 104 18.92 -1.05 16.03
CA SER A 104 17.67 -0.52 15.50
C SER A 104 17.91 0.88 14.95
N ASN A 105 18.84 1.01 14.01
CA ASN A 105 19.17 2.29 13.35
C ASN A 105 18.70 2.35 11.89
N GLY A 106 17.92 1.36 11.44
CA GLY A 106 17.27 1.38 10.13
C GLY A 106 16.14 2.39 10.07
N SER A 107 15.69 2.70 8.86
CA SER A 107 14.59 3.63 8.63
C SER A 107 13.81 3.34 7.35
N ILE A 108 12.57 3.81 7.31
CA ILE A 108 11.71 3.79 6.12
C ILE A 108 11.21 5.21 5.87
N GLN A 109 11.37 5.70 4.65
CA GLN A 109 10.85 6.97 4.18
C GLN A 109 9.82 6.70 3.07
N VAL A 110 8.60 7.17 3.27
CA VAL A 110 7.48 6.94 2.36
C VAL A 110 7.27 8.16 1.46
N SER A 111 7.02 7.93 0.18
CA SER A 111 6.51 8.96 -0.75
C SER A 111 5.17 8.48 -1.31
N ALA A 112 4.16 9.34 -1.24
CA ALA A 112 2.79 9.04 -1.62
C ALA A 112 2.29 10.06 -2.66
N THR A 113 1.36 9.63 -3.50
CA THR A 113 0.76 10.45 -4.58
C THR A 113 -0.70 10.08 -4.78
N GLY A 114 -1.51 10.97 -5.36
CA GLY A 114 -2.96 10.74 -5.49
C GLY A 114 -3.67 10.92 -4.15
N GLY A 115 -4.96 10.58 -4.06
CA GLY A 115 -5.74 10.83 -2.84
C GLY A 115 -5.93 12.30 -2.51
N THR A 116 -6.48 12.56 -1.33
CA THR A 116 -6.73 13.90 -0.80
C THR A 116 -5.90 14.15 0.46
N GLU A 117 -5.03 15.15 0.45
CA GLU A 117 -4.25 15.55 1.63
C GLU A 117 -5.15 16.11 2.76
N PRO A 118 -4.75 15.98 4.04
CA PRO A 118 -3.49 15.42 4.54
C PRO A 118 -3.47 13.89 4.59
N TYR A 119 -2.26 13.31 4.48
CA TYR A 119 -2.05 11.87 4.67
C TYR A 119 -1.70 11.53 6.12
N GLU A 120 -2.18 10.38 6.58
CA GLU A 120 -1.74 9.70 7.79
C GLU A 120 -0.92 8.47 7.42
N PHE A 121 0.22 8.30 8.09
CA PHE A 121 1.11 7.16 7.92
C PHE A 121 1.09 6.30 9.19
N ARG A 122 1.08 4.97 9.03
CA ARG A 122 1.22 4.00 10.11
C ARG A 122 2.26 2.96 9.76
N ILE A 123 2.86 2.37 10.79
CA ILE A 123 3.74 1.22 10.66
C ILE A 123 3.27 0.12 11.61
N ASN A 124 3.15 -1.11 11.12
CA ASN A 124 2.69 -2.30 11.83
C ASN A 124 1.36 -2.10 12.58
N GLY A 125 0.44 -1.31 12.02
CA GLY A 125 -0.85 -0.98 12.66
C GLY A 125 -0.71 -0.12 13.92
N GLY A 126 0.44 0.53 14.13
CA GLY A 126 0.68 1.46 15.23
C GLY A 126 -0.11 2.78 15.11
N ALA A 127 0.25 3.75 15.95
CA ALA A 127 -0.38 5.07 15.94
C ALA A 127 -0.17 5.80 14.61
N ALA A 128 -1.19 6.52 14.16
CA ALA A 128 -1.11 7.40 13.01
C ALA A 128 -0.16 8.57 13.28
N GLN A 129 0.61 8.96 12.27
CA GLN A 129 1.43 10.16 12.26
C GLN A 129 1.38 10.86 10.89
N THR A 130 1.60 12.17 10.86
CA THR A 130 1.70 12.93 9.60
C THR A 130 3.12 12.90 9.00
N SER A 131 4.13 12.52 9.81
CA SER A 131 5.48 12.28 9.32
C SER A 131 5.50 11.02 8.46
N ASN A 132 6.02 11.15 7.24
CA ASN A 132 6.23 10.04 6.31
C ASN A 132 7.55 9.28 6.55
N HIS A 133 8.24 9.57 7.66
CA HIS A 133 9.51 8.97 8.02
C HIS A 133 9.42 8.17 9.32
N PHE A 134 9.79 6.89 9.25
CA PHE A 134 9.90 5.98 10.38
C PHE A 134 11.38 5.69 10.66
N GLN A 135 11.81 5.95 11.88
CA GLN A 135 13.20 5.79 12.32
C GLN A 135 13.32 4.78 13.45
N ASN A 136 14.56 4.43 13.77
CA ASN A 136 14.92 3.53 14.85
C ASN A 136 14.34 2.11 14.68
N LEU A 137 14.36 1.62 13.45
CA LEU A 137 13.84 0.31 13.09
C LEU A 137 14.96 -0.72 13.07
N GLY A 138 14.69 -1.91 13.60
CA GLY A 138 15.59 -3.07 13.47
C GLY A 138 15.39 -3.77 12.14
N SER A 139 16.20 -4.79 11.88
CA SER A 139 15.95 -5.69 10.75
C SER A 139 14.66 -6.49 10.97
N GLY A 140 13.87 -6.65 9.92
CA GLY A 140 12.61 -7.38 9.96
C GLY A 140 11.63 -6.93 8.88
N SER A 141 10.45 -7.55 8.87
CA SER A 141 9.34 -7.16 8.01
C SER A 141 8.47 -6.12 8.70
N TYR A 142 8.09 -5.08 7.95
CA TYR A 142 7.23 -4.00 8.38
C TYR A 142 6.06 -3.85 7.39
N THR A 143 4.88 -3.52 7.91
CA THR A 143 3.72 -3.17 7.11
C THR A 143 3.48 -1.68 7.26
N VAL A 144 3.61 -0.93 6.17
CA VAL A 144 3.35 0.51 6.13
C VAL A 144 1.96 0.73 5.57
N SER A 145 1.13 1.54 6.23
CA SER A 145 -0.12 2.02 5.66
C SER A 145 -0.16 3.53 5.53
N ILE A 146 -0.80 3.99 4.46
CA ILE A 146 -1.04 5.40 4.14
C ILE A 146 -2.55 5.56 4.00
N THR A 147 -3.13 6.48 4.76
CA THR A 147 -4.56 6.82 4.67
C THR A 147 -4.68 8.29 4.29
N ASP A 148 -5.54 8.61 3.34
CA ASP A 148 -5.83 9.99 2.97
C ASP A 148 -7.04 10.58 3.72
N GLN A 149 -7.38 11.84 3.45
CA GLN A 149 -8.48 12.52 4.13
C GLN A 149 -9.86 11.91 3.80
N THR A 150 -10.03 11.33 2.61
CA THR A 150 -11.28 10.68 2.19
C THR A 150 -11.43 9.27 2.78
N GLY A 151 -10.38 8.75 3.42
CA GLY A 151 -10.38 7.49 4.14
C GLY A 151 -9.86 6.30 3.34
N CYS A 152 -9.28 6.53 2.15
CA CYS A 152 -8.69 5.50 1.33
C CYS A 152 -7.34 5.06 1.90
N GLU A 153 -7.17 3.75 2.10
CA GLU A 153 -5.95 3.18 2.66
C GLU A 153 -5.19 2.35 1.62
N THR A 154 -3.88 2.62 1.50
CA THR A 154 -2.92 1.78 0.78
C THR A 154 -1.96 1.15 1.78
N ILE A 155 -1.73 -0.16 1.66
CA ILE A 155 -0.88 -0.95 2.55
C ILE A 155 0.23 -1.62 1.75
N GLU A 156 1.47 -1.50 2.21
CA GLU A 156 2.63 -2.15 1.60
C GLU A 156 3.50 -2.86 2.64
N ASN A 157 4.07 -4.00 2.23
CA ASN A 157 5.03 -4.73 3.05
C ASN A 157 6.45 -4.39 2.61
N VAL A 158 7.31 -4.11 3.59
CA VAL A 158 8.69 -3.71 3.36
C VAL A 158 9.60 -4.44 4.32
N GLU A 159 10.76 -4.85 3.83
CA GLU A 159 11.77 -5.54 4.62
C GLU A 159 12.95 -4.60 4.87
N ILE A 160 13.41 -4.56 6.13
CA ILE A 160 14.68 -3.95 6.53
C ILE A 160 15.66 -5.10 6.75
N LEU A 161 16.78 -5.09 6.05
CA LEU A 161 17.82 -6.10 6.22
C LEU A 161 18.73 -5.74 7.39
N SER A 162 19.46 -6.74 7.89
CA SER A 162 20.58 -6.50 8.81
C SER A 162 21.82 -6.15 7.97
N GLY A 163 22.04 -4.86 7.73
CA GLY A 163 23.21 -4.36 7.02
C GLY A 163 24.50 -4.53 7.81
N ILE A 164 25.55 -5.00 7.12
CA ILE A 164 26.94 -4.82 7.56
C ILE A 164 27.40 -3.40 7.18
N SER A 165 27.72 -2.55 8.15
CA SER A 165 28.46 -1.31 7.87
C SER A 165 29.96 -1.63 7.70
N TYR A 166 30.36 -2.15 6.54
CA TYR A 166 31.77 -2.45 6.30
C TYR A 166 32.52 -1.21 5.80
N GLN A 167 33.20 -0.48 6.69
CA GLN A 167 34.09 0.66 6.36
C GLN A 167 35.58 0.28 6.36
N GLY A 168 35.90 -1.02 6.39
CA GLY A 168 37.27 -1.53 6.34
C GLY A 168 37.83 -1.64 4.93
N SER A 169 39.13 -1.44 4.75
CA SER A 169 39.84 -1.89 3.55
C SER A 169 40.20 -3.37 3.72
N ILE A 170 39.56 -4.27 2.97
CA ILE A 170 39.94 -5.69 2.95
C ILE A 170 41.37 -5.78 2.39
N ARG A 171 42.34 -6.17 3.23
CA ARG A 171 43.66 -6.60 2.77
C ARG A 171 43.57 -8.07 2.37
N THR A 172 43.71 -8.34 1.08
CA THR A 172 43.93 -9.69 0.57
C THR A 172 45.25 -10.21 1.15
N ILE A 173 45.21 -11.19 2.06
CA ILE A 173 46.38 -12.01 2.38
C ILE A 173 46.35 -13.20 1.44
N ILE A 174 47.14 -13.13 0.37
CA ILE A 174 47.45 -14.31 -0.44
C ILE A 174 48.47 -15.10 0.39
N GLU A 175 48.05 -16.16 1.09
CA GLU A 175 49.00 -17.15 1.57
C GLU A 175 49.53 -17.94 0.37
N THR A 176 50.57 -17.38 -0.24
CA THR A 176 51.45 -18.15 -1.11
C THR A 176 52.31 -18.99 -0.16
N ASN A 177 51.91 -20.26 0.00
CA ASN A 177 52.76 -21.46 0.21
C ASN A 177 52.11 -22.44 1.20
N CYS A 178 51.18 -23.26 0.72
CA CYS A 178 50.96 -24.57 1.31
C CYS A 178 51.82 -25.59 0.55
N ALA A 179 53.07 -25.72 0.99
CA ALA A 179 53.89 -26.87 0.69
C ALA A 179 54.43 -27.41 2.01
N ILE A 180 54.29 -28.73 2.17
CA ILE A 180 54.73 -29.58 3.29
C ILE A 180 53.64 -29.86 4.33
N SER A 181 53.51 -31.16 4.64
CA SER A 181 52.41 -31.84 5.31
C SER A 181 51.98 -31.26 6.65
N GLY A 182 50.68 -31.00 6.79
CA GLY A 182 50.03 -30.87 8.09
C GLY A 182 49.21 -29.59 8.30
N CYS A 183 48.23 -29.30 7.46
CA CYS A 183 47.19 -28.32 7.80
C CYS A 183 46.07 -29.03 8.58
N HIS A 184 46.25 -29.16 9.90
CA HIS A 184 45.12 -29.24 10.82
C HIS A 184 44.96 -27.86 11.48
N ASN A 185 43.77 -27.29 11.31
CA ASN A 185 43.26 -26.07 11.95
C ASN A 185 43.83 -24.74 11.43
N GLY A 186 43.47 -24.38 10.20
CA GLY A 186 43.49 -22.99 9.72
C GLY A 186 42.07 -22.60 9.32
N ASN A 187 41.48 -21.64 10.03
CA ASN A 187 40.16 -21.10 9.72
C ASN A 187 40.24 -20.32 8.41
N ILE A 188 39.55 -20.79 7.38
CA ILE A 188 39.34 -20.05 6.14
C ILE A 188 38.05 -19.24 6.33
N PHE A 189 38.14 -17.92 6.42
CA PHE A 189 36.97 -17.04 6.21
C PHE A 189 36.97 -16.63 4.74
N PRO A 190 35.95 -16.99 3.94
CA PRO A 190 35.91 -16.60 2.53
C PRO A 190 35.53 -15.14 2.36
N ASP A 191 36.01 -14.61 1.23
CA ASP A 191 35.86 -13.26 0.70
C ASP A 191 34.38 -12.92 0.41
N PHE A 192 33.83 -11.90 1.08
CA PHE A 192 32.44 -11.42 0.89
C PHE A 192 32.35 -10.27 -0.13
N ARG A 193 33.01 -10.39 -1.28
CA ARG A 193 32.87 -9.40 -2.35
C ARG A 193 32.01 -9.93 -3.50
N SER A 194 30.71 -9.63 -3.41
CA SER A 194 29.68 -9.53 -4.47
C SER A 194 28.41 -10.32 -4.10
N LEU A 195 27.47 -9.63 -3.45
CA LEU A 195 26.17 -10.14 -3.02
C LEU A 195 25.21 -10.32 -4.22
N SER A 196 25.49 -11.31 -5.07
CA SER A 196 24.47 -11.79 -6.03
C SER A 196 24.57 -13.27 -6.40
N ASN A 197 25.62 -14.01 -6.03
CA ASN A 197 25.78 -15.41 -6.45
C ASN A 197 26.44 -16.32 -5.39
N ILE A 198 25.90 -16.37 -4.16
CA ILE A 198 26.34 -17.35 -3.18
C ILE A 198 25.66 -18.70 -3.45
N GLN A 199 26.36 -19.60 -4.14
CA GLN A 199 26.12 -21.03 -4.03
C GLN A 199 27.03 -21.57 -2.91
N ALA A 200 26.44 -21.96 -1.78
CA ALA A 200 27.18 -22.59 -0.69
C ALA A 200 27.68 -23.97 -1.15
N ASN A 201 28.95 -24.04 -1.57
CA ASN A 201 29.55 -25.28 -2.00
C ASN A 201 29.91 -26.12 -0.75
N ALA A 202 29.08 -27.14 -0.45
CA ALA A 202 29.26 -28.20 0.56
C ALA A 202 30.17 -27.84 1.77
N GLY A 203 29.75 -26.87 2.60
CA GLY A 203 30.48 -26.45 3.79
C GLY A 203 29.61 -26.49 5.05
N ARG A 204 30.17 -26.98 6.17
CA ARG A 204 29.52 -26.99 7.50
C ARG A 204 29.60 -25.58 8.12
N ILE A 205 28.46 -24.97 8.45
CA ILE A 205 28.40 -23.77 9.31
C ILE A 205 28.32 -24.25 10.76
N ARG A 206 29.26 -23.85 11.64
CA ARG A 206 29.21 -24.18 13.07
C ARG A 206 28.37 -23.14 13.81
N THR A 207 27.25 -23.53 14.39
CA THR A 207 26.48 -22.70 15.34
C THR A 207 26.76 -23.16 16.78
N ARG A 208 26.49 -22.30 17.78
CA ARG A 208 26.75 -22.57 19.21
C ARG A 208 25.91 -23.74 19.79
N THR A 209 24.94 -24.26 19.03
CA THR A 209 24.04 -25.36 19.42
C THR A 209 24.14 -26.61 18.54
N GLY A 210 25.14 -26.72 17.67
CA GLY A 210 25.45 -27.95 16.94
C GLY A 210 25.55 -27.78 15.43
N ASN A 211 26.27 -28.69 14.78
CA ASN A 211 26.49 -28.67 13.34
C ASN A 211 25.17 -28.84 12.57
N GLN A 212 24.71 -27.79 11.90
CA GLN A 212 23.66 -27.90 10.88
C GLN A 212 24.33 -28.22 9.55
N SER A 213 24.03 -29.39 8.97
CA SER A 213 24.47 -29.74 7.61
C SER A 213 23.48 -29.18 6.61
N MET A 214 23.93 -28.27 5.73
CA MET A 214 23.13 -27.85 4.58
C MET A 214 23.26 -28.89 3.45
N PRO A 215 22.16 -29.24 2.75
CA PRO A 215 22.24 -30.07 1.55
C PRO A 215 23.01 -29.32 0.44
N PRO A 216 23.72 -30.05 -0.45
CA PRO A 216 24.44 -29.42 -1.54
C PRO A 216 23.47 -28.66 -2.47
N ASN A 217 23.81 -27.41 -2.81
CA ASN A 217 23.13 -26.53 -3.76
C ASN A 217 21.83 -25.83 -3.31
N SER A 218 21.60 -25.62 -2.02
CA SER A 218 20.53 -24.69 -1.58
C SER A 218 20.97 -23.23 -1.78
N SER A 219 20.21 -22.45 -2.55
CA SER A 219 20.35 -21.00 -2.63
C SER A 219 19.87 -20.38 -1.31
N LEU A 220 20.73 -19.62 -0.64
CA LEU A 220 20.35 -18.83 0.53
C LEU A 220 19.65 -17.55 0.06
N SER A 221 18.63 -17.12 0.78
CA SER A 221 18.06 -15.78 0.58
C SER A 221 19.08 -14.71 0.98
N GLN A 222 18.94 -13.50 0.45
CA GLN A 222 19.80 -12.37 0.82
C GLN A 222 19.77 -12.13 2.34
N GLN A 223 18.60 -12.29 2.95
CA GLN A 223 18.39 -12.23 4.40
C GLN A 223 19.20 -13.30 5.18
N GLU A 224 19.28 -14.53 4.68
CA GLU A 224 20.08 -15.60 5.29
C GLU A 224 21.58 -15.33 5.17
N ILE A 225 22.02 -14.77 4.05
CA ILE A 225 23.42 -14.36 3.81
C ILE A 225 23.81 -13.25 4.78
N ASP A 226 22.97 -12.23 4.94
CA ASP A 226 23.22 -11.09 5.83
C ASP A 226 23.23 -11.51 7.30
N MET A 227 22.36 -12.44 7.71
CA MET A 227 22.37 -13.02 9.05
C MET A 227 23.65 -13.82 9.35
N ILE A 228 24.16 -14.59 8.38
CA ILE A 228 25.44 -15.31 8.52
C ILE A 228 26.61 -14.32 8.62
N ALA A 229 26.60 -13.27 7.80
CA ALA A 229 27.63 -12.23 7.82
C ALA A 229 27.67 -11.50 9.18
N CYS A 230 26.51 -11.15 9.75
CA CYS A 230 26.41 -10.56 11.08
C CYS A 230 26.99 -11.45 12.19
N TRP A 231 26.79 -12.77 12.10
CA TRP A 231 27.32 -13.72 13.09
C TRP A 231 28.85 -13.80 13.06
N VAL A 232 29.45 -13.73 11.87
CA VAL A 232 30.91 -13.74 11.69
C VAL A 232 31.55 -12.46 12.24
N THR A 233 30.88 -11.31 12.14
CA THR A 233 31.42 -10.03 12.63
C THR A 233 31.39 -9.89 14.15
N ASP A 234 30.35 -10.36 14.83
CA ASP A 234 30.30 -10.34 16.31
C ASP A 234 31.32 -11.32 16.92
N GLY A 235 31.52 -12.49 16.30
CA GLY A 235 32.52 -13.47 16.75
C GLY A 235 33.97 -13.04 16.53
N ALA A 236 34.22 -12.00 15.72
CA ALA A 236 35.55 -11.45 15.47
C ALA A 236 35.95 -10.31 16.42
N LEU A 237 35.00 -9.78 17.21
CA LEU A 237 35.27 -8.73 18.21
C LEU A 237 35.62 -9.28 19.61
N ASP A 238 35.43 -10.59 19.83
CA ASP A 238 35.63 -11.29 21.11
C ASP A 238 36.89 -12.19 21.15
N ASN A 239 37.97 -11.82 20.44
CA ASN A 239 39.30 -12.45 20.58
C ASN A 239 40.45 -11.45 20.50
#